data_AF-A0A511QP83-F1
#
_entry.id   AF-A0A511QP83-F1
#
_cell.length_a   1.000
_cell.length_b   1.000
_cell.length_c   1.000
_cell.angle_alpha   90.00
_cell.angle_beta   90.00
_cell.angle_gamma   90.00
#
_symmetry.space_group_name_H-M   'P 1'
#
loop_
_entity.id
_entity.type
_entity.pdbx_description
1 polymer ?
#
loop_
_entity_poly.entity_id
_entity_poly.type
_entity_poly.pdbx_seq_one_letter_code
_entity_poly.pdbx_strand_id
1 'polypeptide(L)' 'MDFKKVTQIGGIILIFSALVMVISILVSFPFASHFSIGTQIAAHIVTILTAGVLKVGYVAFIVGKYERGLAF' A
#
# COMPACT_ATOMS: atom_id res chain seq x y z
N MET A 1 -16.14 18.16 3.23
CA MET A 1 -15.59 16.78 3.14
C MET A 1 -15.63 16.14 4.52
N ASP A 2 -15.97 14.86 4.63
CA ASP A 2 -15.90 14.13 5.91
C ASP A 2 -14.47 13.62 6.13
N PHE A 3 -13.66 14.40 6.85
CA PHE A 3 -12.25 14.07 7.09
C PHE A 3 -12.05 12.82 7.96
N LYS A 4 -13.06 12.41 8.75
CA LYS A 4 -12.99 11.15 9.50
C LYS A 4 -12.98 9.97 8.55
N LYS A 5 -13.86 9.98 7.54
CA LYS A 5 -13.86 8.97 6.47
C LYS A 5 -12.57 8.99 5.66
N VAL A 6 -12.04 10.18 5.35
CA VAL A 6 -10.74 10.31 4.65
C VAL A 6 -9.61 9.64 5.44
N THR A 7 -9.51 9.89 6.75
CA THR A 7 -8.55 9.18 7.62
C THR A 7 -8.74 7.67 7.56
N GLN A 8 -9.98 7.19 7.72
CA GLN A 8 -10.27 5.75 7.78
C GLN A 8 -9.94 5.06 6.46
N ILE A 9 -10.37 5.63 5.33
CA ILE A 9 -10.09 5.09 4.00
C ILE A 9 -8.58 5.12 3.71
N GLY A 10 -7.91 6.23 3.98
CA GLY A 10 -6.46 6.34 3.82
C GLY A 10 -5.70 5.28 4.64
N GLY A 11 -6.10 5.07 5.89
CA GLY A 11 -5.53 4.03 6.75
C GLY A 11 -5.76 2.61 6.24
N ILE A 12 -6.97 2.31 5.75
CA ILE A 12 -7.28 1.01 5.15
C ILE A 12 -6.43 0.77 3.90
N ILE A 13 -6.35 1.76 3.00
CA ILE A 13 -5.51 1.69 1.80
C ILE A 13 -4.06 1.46 2.18
N LEU A 14 -3.55 2.17 3.20
CA LEU A 14 -2.18 2.04 3.67
C LEU A 14 -1.88 0.62 4.18
N ILE A 15 -2.73 0.06 5.03
CA ILE A 15 -2.55 -1.30 5.56
C ILE A 15 -2.64 -2.34 4.44
N PHE A 16 -3.65 -2.24 3.58
CA PHE A 16 -3.86 -3.21 2.51
C PHE A 16 -2.73 -3.16 1.47
N SER A 17 -2.31 -1.97 1.06
CA SER A 17 -1.18 -1.80 0.13
C SER A 17 0.13 -2.28 0.76
N ALA A 18 0.36 -2.06 2.05
CA ALA A 18 1.54 -2.58 2.74
C ALA A 18 1.58 -4.12 2.70
N LEU A 19 0.44 -4.78 2.97
CA LEU A 19 0.34 -6.25 2.90
C LEU A 19 0.60 -6.77 1.48
N VAL A 20 -0.03 -6.17 0.47
CA VAL A 20 0.18 -6.55 -0.93
C VAL A 20 1.64 -6.36 -1.33
N MET A 21 2.29 -5.28 -0.89
CA MET A 21 3.69 -5.00 -1.18
C MET A 21 4.63 -6.02 -0.53
N VAL A 22 4.37 -6.43 0.72
CA VAL A 22 5.15 -7.50 1.36
C VAL A 22 5.00 -8.80 0.58
N ILE A 23 3.77 -9.19 0.22
CA ILE A 23 3.52 -10.40 -0.56
C ILE A 23 4.22 -10.35 -1.92
N SER A 24 4.14 -9.22 -2.63
CA SER A 24 4.76 -9.08 -3.94
C SER A 24 6.29 -9.17 -3.87
N ILE A 25 6.91 -8.60 -2.84
CA ILE A 25 8.36 -8.72 -2.57
C ILE A 25 8.73 -10.17 -2.22
N LEU A 26 7.93 -10.85 -1.39
CA LEU A 26 8.15 -12.26 -1.01
C LEU A 26 8.12 -13.19 -2.24
N VAL A 27 7.19 -12.96 -3.16
CA VAL A 27 7.10 -13.71 -4.43
C VAL A 27 8.26 -13.36 -5.38
N SER A 28 8.73 -12.11 -5.34
CA SER A 28 9.75 -11.59 -6.24
C SER A 28 11.17 -12.05 -5.92
N PHE A 29 11.53 -12.21 -4.62
CA PHE A 29 12.90 -12.58 -4.24
C PHE A 29 12.99 -13.81 -3.33
N PRO A 30 12.49 -13.79 -2.08
CA PRO A 30 12.73 -14.90 -1.14
C PRO A 30 12.14 -16.23 -1.59
N PHE A 31 10.99 -16.21 -2.27
CA PHE A 31 10.31 -17.42 -2.74
C PHE A 31 10.33 -17.58 -4.25
N ALA A 32 11.19 -16.85 -4.98
CA ALA A 32 11.20 -16.85 -6.45
C ALA A 32 11.28 -18.28 -7.05
N SER A 33 12.03 -19.20 -6.44
CA SER A 33 12.14 -20.59 -6.88
C SER A 33 10.83 -21.40 -6.87
N HIS A 34 9.82 -20.95 -6.11
CA HIS A 34 8.51 -21.61 -6.02
C HIS A 34 7.53 -21.10 -7.08
N PHE A 35 7.88 -20.04 -7.81
CA PHE A 35 7.00 -19.36 -8.75
C PHE A 35 7.58 -19.30 -10.15
N SER A 36 6.70 -19.36 -11.15
CA SER A 36 7.10 -19.20 -12.55
C SER A 36 7.71 -17.81 -12.81
N ILE A 37 8.52 -17.71 -13.86
CA ILE A 37 9.09 -16.41 -14.27
C ILE A 37 8.00 -15.37 -14.56
N GLY A 38 6.87 -15.79 -15.14
CA GLY A 38 5.73 -14.91 -15.39
C GLY A 38 5.11 -14.36 -14.11
N THR A 39 4.99 -15.20 -13.08
CA THR A 39 4.50 -14.77 -11.75
C THR A 39 5.48 -13.82 -11.08
N GLN A 40 6.79 -14.05 -11.18
CA GLN A 40 7.80 -13.15 -10.64
C GLN A 40 7.76 -11.78 -11.31
N ILE A 41 7.63 -11.72 -12.65
CA ILE A 41 7.48 -10.46 -13.39
C ILE A 41 6.21 -9.72 -12.95
N ALA A 42 5.08 -10.43 -12.85
CA ALA A 42 3.83 -9.85 -12.38
C ALA A 42 3.98 -9.28 -10.96
N ALA A 43 4.62 -10.00 -10.05
CA ALA A 43 4.87 -9.55 -8.68
C ALA A 43 5.76 -8.30 -8.62
N HIS A 44 6.79 -8.20 -9.47
CA HIS A 44 7.60 -6.99 -9.59
C HIS A 44 6.78 -5.78 -10.05
N ILE A 45 5.95 -5.94 -11.09
CA ILE A 45 5.06 -4.88 -11.58
C ILE A 45 4.08 -4.45 -10.49
N VAL A 46 3.46 -5.41 -9.81
CA VAL A 46 2.54 -5.16 -8.68
C VAL A 46 3.24 -4.36 -7.59
N THR A 47 4.49 -4.68 -7.25
CA THR A 47 5.27 -3.94 -6.25
C THR A 47 5.34 -2.44 -6.58
N ILE A 48 5.63 -2.08 -7.85
CA ILE A 48 5.73 -0.68 -8.30
C ILE A 48 4.38 0.04 -8.18
N LEU A 49 3.31 -0.59 -8.67
CA LEU A 49 1.95 -0.03 -8.62
C LEU A 49 1.48 0.16 -7.17
N THR A 50 1.68 -0.85 -6.34
CA THR A 50 1.30 -0.83 -4.93
C THR A 50 2.08 0.21 -4.13
N ALA A 51 3.36 0.46 -4.45
CA ALA A 51 4.13 1.54 -3.83
C ALA A 51 3.50 2.93 -4.09
N GLY A 52 2.95 3.15 -5.29
CA GLY A 52 2.19 4.36 -5.61
C GLY A 52 0.91 4.48 -4.79
N VAL A 53 0.13 3.39 -4.71
CA VAL A 53 -1.12 3.34 -3.91
C VAL A 53 -0.84 3.57 -2.43
N LEU A 54 0.24 2.99 -1.89
CA LEU A 54 0.64 3.17 -0.50
C LEU A 54 0.94 4.64 -0.17
N LYS A 55 1.66 5.35 -1.05
CA LYS A 55 1.91 6.79 -0.91
C LYS A 55 0.62 7.60 -0.87
N VAL A 56 -0.35 7.29 -1.75
CA VAL A 56 -1.66 7.98 -1.76
C VAL A 56 -2.45 7.68 -0.49
N GLY A 57 -2.47 6.42 -0.03
CA GLY A 57 -3.10 6.04 1.24
C GLY A 57 -2.52 6.80 2.43
N TYR A 58 -1.19 6.93 2.48
CA TYR A 58 -0.48 7.69 3.52
C TYR A 58 -0.87 9.17 3.54
N VAL A 59 -0.85 9.82 2.37
CA VAL A 59 -1.24 11.24 2.25
C VAL A 59 -2.69 11.44 2.68
N ALA A 60 -3.62 10.60 2.21
CA ALA A 60 -5.03 10.68 2.61
C ALA A 60 -5.20 10.49 4.12
N PHE A 61 -4.51 9.51 4.71
CA PHE A 61 -4.54 9.26 6.14
C PHE A 61 -4.08 10.49 6.95
N ILE A 62 -2.93 11.06 6.60
CA ILE A 62 -2.35 12.21 7.31
C ILE A 62 -3.19 13.47 7.11
N VAL A 63 -3.59 13.80 5.89
CA VAL A 63 -4.45 14.97 5.62
C VAL A 63 -5.75 14.85 6.41
N GLY A 64 -6.39 13.66 6.40
CA GLY A 64 -7.59 13.43 7.20
C GLY A 64 -7.35 13.64 8.71
N LYS A 65 -6.20 13.22 9.25
CA LYS A 65 -5.86 13.45 10.67
C LYS A 65 -5.55 14.91 10.97
N TYR A 66 -4.82 15.59 10.09
CA TYR A 66 -4.42 16.99 10.23
C TYR A 66 -5.63 17.91 10.27
N GLU A 67 -6.56 17.77 9.32
CA GLU A 67 -7.81 18.56 9.26
C GLU A 67 -8.74 18.32 10.45
N ARG A 68 -8.50 17.27 11.24
CA ARG A 68 -9.23 16.96 12.46
C ARG A 68 -8.50 17.39 13.73
N GLY A 69 -7.32 18.02 13.63
CA GLY A 69 -6.48 18.36 14.78
C GLY A 69 -5.91 17.14 15.52
N LEU A 70 -5.77 16.00 14.83
CA LEU A 70 -5.27 14.73 15.40
C LEU A 70 -3.85 14.37 14.94
N ALA A 71 -3.22 15.23 14.14
CA ALA A 71 -1.82 15.13 13.76
C ALA A 71 -1.03 16.18 14.54
N PHE A 72 0.18 15.81 14.97
CA PHE A 72 1.14 16.69 15.65
C PHE A 72 2.02 17.40 14.62
#